data_AF-A0A5N6XI68-F1
#
_entry.id   AF-A0A5N6XI68-F1
#
_cell.length_a   1.000
_cell.length_b   1.000
_cell.length_c   1.000
_cell.angle_alpha   90.00
_cell.angle_beta   90.00
_cell.angle_gamma   90.00
#
_symmetry.space_group_name_H-M   'P 1'
#
loop_
_entity.id
_entity.type
_entity.pdbx_description
1 polymer ?
#
loop_
_entity_poly.entity_id
_entity_poly.type
_entity_poly.pdbx_seq_one_letter_code
_entity_poly.pdbx_strand_id
1 'polypeptide(L)'
;MWPISHPSPEVKQLVSRFFALVDTNSEEVGQALADEIFTPDGVLITANAMFQGSAEISQSRKGAWTTVKTRQHTILKGYVNDAHGMDIVLVGNLKIETLAGTKTNLEFVARMKIIEGQLGPRICKYQVVSPAPQVSRPILEAA
;
A
#
# COMPACT_ATOMS: atom_id res chain seq x y z
N MET A 1 -15.81 -4.39 -20.10
CA MET A 1 -16.59 -3.30 -19.47
C MET A 1 -16.08 -3.16 -18.04
N TRP A 2 -15.73 -1.96 -17.60
CA TRP A 2 -15.32 -1.71 -16.22
C TRP A 2 -16.57 -1.54 -15.34
N PRO A 3 -16.66 -2.11 -14.12
CA PRO A 3 -17.88 -2.01 -13.33
C PRO A 3 -18.12 -0.56 -12.89
N ILE A 4 -19.40 -0.15 -12.88
CA ILE A 4 -19.84 1.19 -12.42
C ILE A 4 -20.10 1.12 -10.90
N SER A 5 -19.14 0.57 -10.17
CA SER A 5 -19.16 0.49 -8.72
C SER A 5 -18.26 1.60 -8.15
N HIS A 6 -18.63 2.08 -6.98
CA HIS A 6 -17.85 3.06 -6.24
C HIS A 6 -17.49 2.49 -4.88
N PRO A 7 -16.26 2.71 -4.38
CA PRO A 7 -15.91 2.29 -3.03
C PRO A 7 -16.78 3.03 -2.01
N SER A 8 -17.13 2.34 -0.92
CA SER A 8 -17.84 2.95 0.20
C SER A 8 -17.02 4.09 0.84
N PRO A 9 -17.64 4.98 1.63
CA PRO A 9 -16.93 6.00 2.40
C PRO A 9 -15.81 5.41 3.29
N GLU A 10 -16.07 4.27 3.94
CA GLU A 10 -15.14 3.57 4.82
C GLU A 10 -13.93 3.05 4.05
N VAL A 11 -14.14 2.49 2.86
CA VAL A 11 -13.05 2.08 1.97
C VAL A 11 -12.21 3.27 1.54
N LYS A 12 -12.82 4.40 1.18
CA LYS A 12 -12.07 5.62 0.83
C LYS A 12 -11.26 6.14 2.03
N GLN A 13 -11.82 6.06 3.24
CA GLN A 13 -11.11 6.44 4.46
C GLN A 13 -9.93 5.52 4.73
N LEU A 14 -10.09 4.20 4.55
CA LEU A 14 -9.01 3.22 4.67
C LEU A 14 -7.86 3.53 3.69
N VAL A 15 -8.19 3.77 2.42
CA VAL A 15 -7.19 4.13 1.38
C VAL A 15 -6.46 5.42 1.76
N SER A 16 -7.20 6.45 2.18
CA SER A 16 -6.62 7.73 2.61
C SER A 16 -5.69 7.56 3.81
N ARG A 17 -6.13 6.81 4.82
CA ARG A 17 -5.35 6.52 6.04
C ARG A 17 -4.09 5.72 5.73
N PHE A 18 -4.17 4.73 4.84
CA PHE A 18 -3.00 3.99 4.38
C PHE A 18 -1.94 4.91 3.78
N PHE A 19 -2.31 5.81 2.86
CA PHE A 19 -1.35 6.73 2.24
C PHE A 19 -0.80 7.77 3.23
N ALA A 20 -1.64 8.31 4.10
CA ALA A 20 -1.19 9.22 5.17
C ALA A 20 -0.15 8.56 6.08
N LEU A 21 -0.36 7.29 6.46
CA LEU A 21 0.58 6.53 7.28
C LEU A 21 1.91 6.28 6.55
N VAL A 22 1.89 5.74 5.32
CA VAL A 22 3.15 5.41 4.61
C VAL A 22 3.99 6.62 4.20
N ASP A 23 3.40 7.82 4.23
CA ASP A 23 4.04 9.12 4.03
C ASP A 23 4.54 9.76 5.33
N THR A 24 4.10 9.29 6.49
CA THR A 24 4.49 9.82 7.79
C THR A 24 5.88 9.32 8.19
N ASN A 25 6.78 10.26 8.53
CA ASN A 25 8.12 9.96 9.01
C ASN A 25 8.12 9.59 10.50
N SER A 26 7.72 8.35 10.79
CA SER A 26 7.71 7.77 12.13
C SER A 26 7.94 6.25 12.06
N GLU A 27 8.58 5.69 13.09
CA GLU A 27 8.83 4.24 13.19
C GLU A 27 7.58 3.46 13.64
N GLU A 28 6.68 4.13 14.35
CA GLU A 28 5.40 3.60 14.84
C GLU A 28 4.40 3.31 13.71
N VAL A 29 4.60 3.89 12.52
CA VAL A 29 3.76 3.68 11.33
C VAL A 29 3.65 2.19 10.99
N GLY A 30 4.74 1.42 11.11
CA GLY A 30 4.70 -0.01 10.80
C GLY A 30 3.66 -0.73 11.65
N GLN A 31 3.67 -0.48 12.97
CA GLN A 31 2.72 -1.08 13.90
C GLN A 31 1.27 -0.67 13.57
N ALA A 32 1.03 0.62 13.28
CA ALA A 32 -0.29 1.10 12.87
C ALA A 32 -0.78 0.43 11.58
N LEU A 33 0.10 0.19 10.61
CA LEU A 33 -0.26 -0.56 9.39
C LEU A 33 -0.70 -1.99 9.72
N ALA A 34 0.01 -2.69 10.60
CA ALA A 34 -0.30 -4.06 10.99
C ALA A 34 -1.61 -4.17 11.79
N ASP A 35 -1.86 -3.24 12.71
CA ASP A 35 -2.97 -3.31 13.65
C ASP A 35 -4.27 -2.77 13.08
N GLU A 36 -4.20 -1.70 12.28
CA GLU A 36 -5.37 -0.94 11.84
C GLU A 36 -5.70 -1.17 10.36
N ILE A 37 -4.68 -1.33 9.50
CA ILE A 37 -4.86 -1.21 8.06
C ILE A 37 -4.92 -2.57 7.36
N PHE A 38 -4.01 -3.47 7.71
CA PHE A 38 -3.93 -4.79 7.09
C PHE A 38 -4.70 -5.84 7.89
N THR A 39 -5.08 -6.91 7.20
CA THR A 39 -5.51 -8.15 7.85
C THR A 39 -4.31 -8.83 8.51
N PRO A 40 -4.50 -9.71 9.51
CA PRO A 40 -3.40 -10.38 10.21
C PRO A 40 -2.45 -11.17 9.28
N ASP A 41 -2.97 -11.66 8.16
CA ASP A 41 -2.30 -12.41 7.09
C ASP A 41 -2.03 -11.56 5.83
N GLY A 42 -2.22 -10.24 5.93
CA GLY A 42 -2.18 -9.33 4.80
C GLY A 42 -0.81 -9.26 4.13
N VAL A 43 -0.78 -8.84 2.87
CA VAL A 43 0.44 -8.79 2.06
C VAL A 43 0.68 -7.37 1.54
N LEU A 44 1.85 -6.81 1.85
CA LEU A 44 2.33 -5.52 1.37
C LEU A 44 3.50 -5.72 0.41
N ILE A 45 3.29 -5.49 -0.88
CA ILE A 45 4.32 -5.54 -1.92
C ILE A 45 4.57 -4.13 -2.43
N THR A 46 5.74 -3.59 -2.10
CA THR A 46 6.24 -2.32 -2.61
C THR A 46 7.14 -2.56 -3.84
N ALA A 47 7.68 -1.50 -4.44
CA ALA A 47 8.62 -1.64 -5.54
C ALA A 47 9.88 -2.45 -5.18
N ASN A 48 10.33 -2.37 -3.92
CA ASN A 48 11.64 -2.88 -3.50
C ASN A 48 11.58 -3.97 -2.41
N ALA A 49 10.41 -4.21 -1.81
CA ALA A 49 10.26 -5.13 -0.70
C ALA A 49 8.85 -5.72 -0.61
N MET A 50 8.76 -6.91 -0.01
CA MET A 50 7.51 -7.60 0.31
C MET A 50 7.48 -7.89 1.82
N PHE A 51 6.30 -7.70 2.42
CA PHE A 51 6.02 -8.00 3.83
C PHE A 51 4.70 -8.77 3.92
N GLN A 52 4.69 -9.86 4.67
CA GLN A 52 3.55 -10.76 4.83
C GLN A 52 3.22 -10.96 6.32
N GLY A 53 1.94 -10.74 6.63
CA GLY A 53 1.40 -10.82 7.97
C GLY A 53 1.84 -9.68 8.90
N SER A 54 1.15 -9.56 10.05
CA SER A 54 1.36 -8.46 11.00
C SER A 54 2.81 -8.32 11.46
N ALA A 55 3.53 -9.44 11.64
CA ALA A 55 4.91 -9.43 12.12
C ALA A 55 5.89 -8.75 11.14
N GLU A 56 5.80 -9.05 9.84
CA GLU A 56 6.65 -8.40 8.84
C GLU A 56 6.15 -6.97 8.52
N ILE A 57 4.84 -6.77 8.44
CA ILE A 57 4.25 -5.44 8.15
C ILE A 57 4.58 -4.43 9.25
N SER A 58 4.57 -4.85 10.53
CA SER A 58 4.96 -3.99 11.66
C SER A 58 6.38 -3.44 11.54
N GLN A 59 7.24 -4.13 10.78
CA GLN A 59 8.64 -3.78 10.58
C GLN A 59 8.90 -3.10 9.23
N SER A 60 7.88 -2.98 8.36
CA SER A 60 8.01 -2.51 6.98
C SER A 60 8.54 -1.08 6.82
N ARG A 61 8.53 -0.30 7.90
CA ARG A 61 9.00 1.09 7.94
C ARG A 61 10.29 1.29 8.70
N LYS A 62 10.81 0.27 9.39
CA LYS A 62 12.11 0.35 10.08
C LYS A 62 13.21 0.65 9.06
N GLY A 63 14.03 1.66 9.34
CA GLY A 63 15.12 2.07 8.46
C GLY A 63 14.70 2.76 7.16
N ALA A 64 13.41 2.94 6.86
CA ALA A 64 13.00 3.64 5.64
C ALA A 64 13.44 5.12 5.64
N TRP A 65 13.49 5.73 6.83
CA TRP A 65 13.78 7.15 7.03
C TRP A 65 15.26 7.46 7.27
N THR A 66 16.14 6.46 7.29
CA THR A 66 17.60 6.68 7.33
C THR A 66 18.13 7.19 5.99
N THR A 67 17.32 7.10 4.92
CA THR A 67 17.68 7.54 3.57
C THR A 67 16.68 8.55 3.02
N VAL A 68 15.40 8.42 3.38
CA VAL A 68 14.32 9.29 2.91
C VAL A 68 14.13 10.46 3.87
N LYS A 69 14.17 11.68 3.34
CA LYS A 69 13.86 12.92 4.06
C LYS A 69 12.37 13.24 4.01
N THR A 70 11.77 13.18 2.82
CA THR A 70 10.33 13.37 2.63
C THR A 70 9.79 12.34 1.65
N ARG A 71 8.53 11.97 1.85
CA ARG A 71 7.77 11.07 1.00
C ARG A 71 6.35 11.56 0.91
N GLN A 72 5.78 11.59 -0.30
CA GLN A 72 4.40 11.98 -0.50
C GLN A 72 3.80 11.24 -1.69
N HIS A 73 2.78 10.45 -1.44
CA HIS A 73 1.91 9.90 -2.48
C HIS A 73 0.80 10.90 -2.83
N THR A 74 0.41 10.93 -4.10
CA THR A 74 -0.76 11.65 -4.59
C THR A 74 -1.55 10.72 -5.49
N ILE A 75 -2.76 10.35 -5.09
CA ILE A 75 -3.65 9.49 -5.87
C ILE A 75 -4.35 10.33 -6.92
N LEU A 76 -4.10 10.03 -8.19
CA LEU A 76 -4.69 10.74 -9.32
C LEU A 76 -6.01 10.11 -9.74
N LYS A 77 -6.06 8.78 -9.77
CA LYS A 77 -7.24 8.01 -10.19
C LYS A 77 -7.35 6.71 -9.41
N GLY A 78 -8.58 6.29 -9.15
CA GLY A 78 -8.92 4.98 -8.61
C GLY A 78 -9.95 4.30 -9.50
N TYR A 79 -9.75 3.03 -9.79
CA TYR A 79 -10.61 2.22 -10.63
C TYR A 79 -11.02 0.96 -9.88
N VAL A 80 -12.32 0.69 -9.80
CA VAL A 80 -12.84 -0.48 -9.08
C VAL A 80 -12.92 -1.70 -9.98
N ASN A 81 -12.27 -2.80 -9.66
CA ASN A 81 -12.20 -4.01 -10.47
C ASN A 81 -13.26 -5.07 -10.09
N ASP A 82 -14.14 -4.77 -9.15
CA ASP A 82 -15.21 -5.66 -8.69
C ASP A 82 -16.55 -4.93 -8.50
N ALA A 83 -17.64 -5.68 -8.28
CA ALA A 83 -18.96 -5.07 -8.08
C ALA A 83 -19.08 -4.37 -6.71
N HIS A 84 -18.21 -4.67 -5.75
CA HIS A 84 -18.34 -4.27 -4.35
C HIS A 84 -17.46 -3.09 -3.94
N GLY A 85 -16.54 -2.61 -4.79
CA GLY A 85 -15.64 -1.52 -4.39
C GLY A 85 -14.43 -1.97 -3.58
N MET A 86 -14.13 -3.27 -3.56
CA MET A 86 -13.14 -3.88 -2.67
C MET A 86 -11.84 -4.28 -3.39
N ASP A 87 -11.82 -4.26 -4.71
CA ASP A 87 -10.61 -4.45 -5.51
C ASP A 87 -10.35 -3.18 -6.30
N ILE A 88 -9.32 -2.42 -5.92
CA ILE A 88 -9.08 -1.07 -6.46
C ILE A 88 -7.71 -1.02 -7.13
N VAL A 89 -7.69 -0.56 -8.37
CA VAL A 89 -6.45 -0.16 -9.06
C VAL A 89 -6.29 1.34 -8.91
N LEU A 90 -5.14 1.77 -8.40
CA LEU A 90 -4.78 3.15 -8.13
C LEU A 90 -3.68 3.58 -9.09
N VAL A 91 -3.83 4.78 -9.66
CA VAL A 91 -2.79 5.47 -10.42
C VAL A 91 -2.43 6.73 -9.66
N GLY A 92 -1.14 6.95 -9.41
CA GLY A 92 -0.68 8.05 -8.59
C GLY A 92 0.74 8.49 -8.89
N ASN A 93 1.16 9.53 -8.20
CA ASN A 93 2.55 10.00 -8.18
C ASN A 93 3.14 9.83 -6.78
N LEU A 94 4.44 9.55 -6.72
CA LEU A 94 5.22 9.47 -5.51
C LEU A 94 6.39 10.45 -5.62
N LYS A 95 6.36 11.49 -4.77
CA LYS A 95 7.49 12.40 -4.58
C LYS A 95 8.34 11.93 -3.42
N ILE A 96 9.64 11.81 -3.65
CA ILE A 96 10.63 11.44 -2.64
C ILE A 96 11.76 12.48 -2.66
N GLU A 97 12.15 12.95 -1.49
CA GLU A 97 13.42 13.63 -1.26
C GLU A 97 14.27 12.77 -0.35
N THR A 98 15.54 12.56 -0.70
CA THR A 98 16.49 11.84 0.14
C THR A 98 17.31 12.79 1.01
N LEU A 99 17.96 12.28 2.05
CA LEU A 99 18.88 13.08 2.88
C LEU A 99 20.09 13.60 2.09
N ALA A 100 20.45 12.95 0.98
CA ALA A 100 21.48 13.40 0.05
C ALA A 100 21.03 14.54 -0.89
N GLY A 101 19.76 14.98 -0.80
CA GLY A 101 19.20 16.06 -1.60
C GLY A 101 18.64 15.64 -2.96
N THR A 102 18.74 14.35 -3.33
CA THR A 102 18.10 13.84 -4.56
C THR A 102 16.59 13.92 -4.43
N LYS A 103 15.94 14.51 -5.44
CA LYS A 103 14.48 14.61 -5.56
C LYS A 103 14.01 13.76 -6.73
N THR A 104 13.02 12.92 -6.50
CA THR A 104 12.45 12.05 -7.52
C THR A 104 10.93 12.19 -7.50
N ASN A 105 10.32 12.22 -8.68
CA ASN A 105 8.88 12.12 -8.85
C ASN A 105 8.60 10.94 -9.78
N LEU A 106 7.87 9.94 -9.28
CA LEU A 106 7.61 8.70 -9.99
C LEU A 106 6.10 8.52 -10.14
N GLU A 107 5.65 8.16 -11.34
CA GLU A 107 4.31 7.63 -11.50
C GLU A 107 4.28 6.18 -11.01
N PHE A 108 3.19 5.77 -10.37
CA PHE A 108 2.97 4.40 -9.96
C PHE A 108 1.55 3.93 -10.26
N VAL A 109 1.46 2.61 -10.47
CA VAL A 109 0.20 1.87 -10.48
C VAL A 109 0.24 0.87 -9.34
N ALA A 110 -0.80 0.80 -8.52
CA ALA A 110 -0.93 -0.18 -7.46
C ALA A 110 -2.31 -0.84 -7.48
N ARG A 111 -2.39 -2.10 -7.04
CA ARG A 111 -3.66 -2.78 -6.77
C ARG A 111 -3.81 -2.96 -5.27
N MET A 112 -5.00 -2.66 -4.76
CA MET A 112 -5.38 -2.83 -3.38
C MET A 112 -6.62 -3.72 -3.31
N LYS A 113 -6.48 -4.87 -2.68
CA LYS A 113 -7.58 -5.76 -2.33
C LYS A 113 -7.94 -5.60 -0.87
N ILE A 114 -9.22 -5.48 -0.63
CA ILE A 114 -9.84 -5.15 0.64
C ILE A 114 -10.84 -6.24 0.97
N ILE A 115 -10.99 -6.55 2.25
CA ILE A 115 -12.06 -7.41 2.76
C ILE A 115 -12.75 -6.70 3.91
N GLU A 116 -14.00 -7.06 4.17
CA GLU A 116 -14.68 -6.64 5.39
C GLU A 116 -14.10 -7.38 6.59
N GLY A 117 -13.61 -6.62 7.57
CA GLY A 117 -13.18 -7.12 8.87
C GLY A 117 -14.24 -6.87 9.94
N GLN A 118 -14.02 -7.43 11.14
CA GLN A 118 -14.95 -7.24 12.27
C GLN A 118 -15.12 -5.77 12.70
N LEU A 119 -14.09 -4.94 12.48
CA LEU A 119 -14.06 -3.52 12.85
C LEU A 119 -14.13 -2.59 11.63
N GLY A 120 -14.51 -3.11 10.47
CA GLY A 120 -14.53 -2.39 9.19
C GLY A 120 -13.53 -2.95 8.17
N PRO A 121 -13.46 -2.33 6.98
CA PRO A 121 -12.66 -2.83 5.86
C PRO A 121 -11.17 -2.81 6.18
N ARG A 122 -10.45 -3.84 5.73
CA ARG A 122 -9.00 -3.99 5.88
C ARG A 122 -8.36 -4.44 4.58
N ILE A 123 -7.11 -4.03 4.35
CA ILE A 123 -6.33 -4.44 3.20
C ILE A 123 -5.82 -5.87 3.41
N CYS A 124 -6.22 -6.80 2.56
CA CYS A 124 -5.61 -8.14 2.53
C CYS A 124 -4.41 -8.20 1.58
N LYS A 125 -4.38 -7.35 0.54
CA LYS A 125 -3.22 -7.23 -0.35
C LYS A 125 -3.06 -5.83 -0.93
N TYR A 126 -1.90 -5.24 -0.76
CA TYR A 126 -1.45 -4.08 -1.53
C TYR A 126 -0.25 -4.50 -2.39
N GLN A 127 -0.26 -4.12 -3.66
CA GLN A 127 0.84 -4.43 -4.57
C GLN A 127 1.08 -3.28 -5.54
N VAL A 128 2.30 -2.76 -5.58
CA VAL A 128 2.77 -1.94 -6.70
C VAL A 128 2.87 -2.83 -7.94
N VAL A 129 2.24 -2.41 -9.04
CA VAL A 129 2.23 -3.10 -10.33
C VAL A 129 3.22 -2.44 -11.29
N SER A 130 3.28 -1.11 -11.27
CA SER A 130 4.25 -0.32 -12.04
C SER A 130 4.88 0.75 -11.14
N PRO A 131 6.21 0.88 -11.09
CA PRO A 131 7.18 -0.02 -11.72
C PRO A 131 7.03 -1.45 -11.17
N ALA A 132 7.40 -2.46 -11.98
CA ALA A 132 7.30 -3.84 -11.55
C ALA A 132 8.13 -4.06 -10.27
N PRO A 133 7.58 -4.73 -9.24
CA PRO A 133 8.34 -5.03 -8.04
C PRO A 133 9.60 -5.82 -8.37
N GLN A 134 10.74 -5.41 -7.83
CA GLN A 134 12.02 -6.11 -7.98
C GLN A 134 12.19 -7.24 -6.95
N VAL A 135 11.08 -7.67 -6.35
CA VAL A 135 11.07 -8.65 -5.26
C VAL A 135 10.82 -10.03 -5.83
N SER A 136 11.81 -10.91 -5.76
CA SER A 136 11.69 -12.32 -6.13
C SER A 136 11.34 -13.17 -4.90
N ARG A 137 10.07 -13.55 -4.76
CA ARG A 137 9.70 -14.81 -4.10
C ARG A 137 9.03 -15.69 -5.18
N PRO A 138 9.44 -16.96 -5.34
CA PRO A 138 8.83 -17.84 -6.35
C PRO A 138 7.32 -17.95 -6.10
N ILE A 139 6.53 -17.84 -7.16
CA ILE A 139 5.05 -17.83 -7.11
C ILE A 139 4.47 -19.25 -6.88
N LEU A 140 5.31 -20.28 -6.78
CA LEU A 140 4.89 -21.63 -6.40
C LEU A 140 5.85 -22.19 -5.36
N GLU A 141 5.37 -22.39 -4.14
CA GLU A 141 5.74 -23.63 -3.44
C GLU A 141 4.97 -24.73 -4.18
N ALA A 142 5.70 -25.54 -4.94
CA ALA A 142 5.13 -26.74 -5.54
C ALA A 142 4.59 -27.63 -4.41
N ALA A 143 3.31 -28.00 -4.55
CA ALA A 143 2.65 -28.99 -3.71
C ALA A 143 3.33 -30.36 -3.78
#